data_AF-A0A197SXJ3-F1
#
_entry.id   AF-A0A197SXJ3-F1
#
_cell.length_a   1.000
_cell.length_b   1.000
_cell.length_c   1.000
_cell.angle_alpha   90.00
_cell.angle_beta   90.00
_cell.angle_gamma   90.00
#
_symmetry.space_group_name_H-M   'P 1'
#
loop_
_entity.id
_entity.type
_entity.pdbx_description
1 polymer ?
#
loop_
_entity_poly.entity_id
_entity_poly.type
_entity_poly.pdbx_seq_one_letter_code
_entity_poly.pdbx_strand_id
1 'polypeptide(L)' 'MFTPEITHAECRKCGTRVAGLDGRYACGVCGWTNDWSEGHRPLPRAEDDPDFPGAGVSPANPLAD' A
#
# COMPACT_ATOMS: atom_id res chain seq x y z
N MET A 1 -7.86 11.11 9.89
CA MET A 1 -7.77 9.65 9.75
C MET A 1 -9.04 9.14 9.11
N PHE A 2 -8.91 8.29 8.10
CA PHE A 2 -10.04 7.61 7.47
C PHE A 2 -9.88 6.09 7.71
N THR A 3 -10.98 5.35 7.66
CA THR A 3 -10.98 3.89 7.84
C THR A 3 -11.02 3.21 6.46
N PRO A 4 -10.05 2.34 6.11
CA PRO A 4 -10.04 1.64 4.83
C PRO A 4 -11.19 0.68 4.63
N GLU A 5 -11.67 0.65 3.38
CA GLU A 5 -12.73 -0.26 2.96
C GLU A 5 -12.14 -1.60 2.51
N ILE A 6 -12.77 -2.69 2.97
CA ILE A 6 -12.44 -4.03 2.52
C ILE A 6 -13.09 -4.26 1.15
N THR A 7 -12.26 -4.46 0.14
CA THR A 7 -12.66 -4.68 -1.26
C THR A 7 -12.26 -6.08 -1.71
N HIS A 8 -12.88 -6.59 -2.77
CA HIS A 8 -12.62 -7.94 -3.27
C HIS A 8 -12.43 -7.95 -4.79
N ALA A 9 -11.50 -8.77 -5.28
CA ALA A 9 -11.25 -8.97 -6.71
C ALA A 9 -10.71 -10.38 -6.99
N GLU A 10 -10.68 -10.78 -8.26
CA GLU A 10 -9.96 -11.98 -8.69
C GLU A 10 -8.47 -11.68 -8.93
N CYS A 11 -7.62 -12.61 -8.53
CA CYS A 11 -6.19 -12.55 -8.81
C CYS A 11 -5.93 -12.66 -10.32
N ARG A 12 -5.27 -11.65 -10.91
CA ARG A 12 -4.95 -11.63 -12.34
C ARG A 12 -3.95 -12.71 -12.79
N LYS A 13 -3.32 -13.41 -11.85
CA LYS A 13 -2.37 -14.50 -12.14
C LYS A 13 -2.99 -15.90 -12.00
N CYS A 14 -3.74 -16.17 -10.93
CA CYS A 14 -4.25 -17.53 -10.64
C CYS A 14 -5.78 -17.61 -10.44
N GLY A 15 -6.51 -16.51 -10.62
CA GLY A 15 -7.98 -16.47 -10.51
C GLY A 15 -8.54 -16.57 -9.08
N THR A 16 -7.71 -16.80 -8.06
CA THR A 16 -8.15 -16.85 -6.66
C THR A 16 -8.84 -15.54 -6.27
N ARG A 17 -9.97 -15.60 -5.55
CA ARG A 17 -10.62 -14.43 -4.97
C ARG A 17 -9.79 -13.89 -3.81
N VAL A 18 -9.44 -12.60 -3.87
CA VAL A 18 -8.59 -11.91 -2.89
C VAL A 18 -9.37 -10.77 -2.26
N ALA A 19 -9.25 -10.62 -0.94
CA ALA A 19 -9.67 -9.42 -0.22
C ALA A 19 -8.50 -8.44 -0.10
N GLY A 20 -8.77 -7.15 -0.18
CA GLY A 20 -7.77 -6.08 -0.17
C GLY A 20 -8.31 -4.79 0.43
N LEU A 21 -7.44 -3.80 0.62
CA LEU A 21 -7.80 -2.49 1.17
C LEU A 21 -7.89 -1.49 0.01
N ASP A 22 -9.07 -0.89 -0.18
CA ASP A 22 -9.30 0.16 -1.18
C ASP A 22 -8.72 -0.17 -2.58
N GLY A 23 -9.00 -1.36 -3.09
CA GLY A 23 -8.51 -1.78 -4.41
C GLY A 23 -7.05 -2.23 -4.47
N ARG A 24 -6.38 -2.38 -3.32
CA ARG A 24 -5.00 -2.87 -3.23
C ARG A 24 -5.01 -4.32 -2.76
N TYR A 25 -4.52 -5.22 -3.62
CA TYR A 25 -4.65 -6.66 -3.47
C TYR A 25 -3.30 -7.34 -3.45
N ALA A 26 -3.12 -8.27 -2.52
CA ALA A 26 -1.98 -9.17 -2.46
C ALA A 26 -2.48 -10.62 -2.36
N CYS A 27 -2.15 -11.43 -3.36
CA CYS A 27 -2.59 -12.82 -3.42
C CYS A 27 -1.66 -13.72 -2.60
N GLY A 28 -2.15 -14.20 -1.46
CA GLY A 28 -1.42 -15.14 -0.61
C GLY A 28 -1.17 -16.53 -1.24
N VAL A 29 -1.77 -16.84 -2.39
CA VAL A 29 -1.62 -18.15 -3.06
C VAL A 29 -0.46 -18.16 -4.06
N CYS A 30 -0.35 -17.15 -4.92
CA CYS A 30 0.61 -17.14 -6.03
C CYS A 30 1.61 -15.97 -6.00
N GLY A 31 1.55 -15.14 -4.96
CA GLY A 31 2.44 -14.00 -4.73
C GLY A 31 2.22 -12.80 -5.65
N TRP A 32 1.11 -12.77 -6.41
CA TRP A 32 0.78 -11.61 -7.24
C TRP A 32 0.27 -10.44 -6.39
N THR A 33 0.72 -9.24 -6.72
CA THR A 33 0.24 -7.96 -6.17
C THR A 33 -0.07 -7.04 -7.35
N ASN A 34 -1.14 -6.25 -7.26
CA ASN A 34 -1.42 -5.24 -8.29
C ASN A 34 -0.46 -4.05 -8.19
N ASP A 35 -0.40 -3.24 -9.24
CA ASP A 35 0.36 -2.00 -9.18
C ASP A 35 -0.28 -1.05 -8.15
N TRP A 36 0.55 -0.34 -7.41
CA TRP A 36 0.08 0.55 -6.34
C TRP A 36 -0.78 1.70 -6.89
N SER A 37 -0.65 2.09 -8.14
CA SER A 37 -1.47 3.15 -8.73
C SER A 37 -2.92 2.71 -8.96
N GLU A 38 -3.21 1.41 -8.94
CA GLU A 38 -4.53 0.85 -9.22
C GLU A 38 -5.49 0.87 -8.02
N GLY A 39 -5.03 1.35 -6.85
CA GLY A 39 -5.90 1.52 -5.69
C GLY A 39 -7.01 2.54 -5.95
N HIS A 40 -8.16 2.35 -5.32
CA HIS A 40 -9.34 3.21 -5.51
C HIS A 40 -9.16 4.63 -4.93
N ARG A 41 -8.11 4.84 -4.14
CA ARG A 41 -7.82 6.10 -3.47
C ARG A 41 -6.33 6.46 -3.61
N PRO A 42 -6.00 7.76 -3.68
CA PRO A 42 -4.62 8.22 -3.75
C PRO A 42 -3.84 7.74 -2.52
N LEU A 43 -2.54 7.50 -2.71
CA LEU A 43 -1.65 7.22 -1.59
C LEU A 43 -1.53 8.46 -0.69
N PRO A 44 -1.38 8.27 0.64
CA PRO A 44 -0.97 9.35 1.53
C PRO A 44 0.34 9.97 1.03
N ARG A 45 0.45 11.29 1.16
CA ARG A 45 1.71 11.98 0.91
C ARG A 45 2.62 11.85 2.13
N ALA A 46 3.89 12.20 1.96
CA ALA A 46 4.83 12.22 3.08
C ALA A 46 4.36 13.16 4.20
N GLU A 47 3.77 14.32 3.86
CA GLU A 47 3.30 15.30 4.84
C GLU A 47 2.10 14.81 5.67
N ASP A 48 1.43 13.74 5.22
CA ASP A 48 0.30 13.16 5.93
C ASP A 48 0.77 12.15 7.00
N ASP A 49 2.07 11.84 7.08
CA ASP A 49 2.67 10.98 8.09
C ASP A 49 2.95 11.75 9.40
N PRO A 50 2.42 11.30 10.56
CA PRO A 50 2.68 11.95 11.85
C PRO A 50 4.17 12.09 12.23
N ASP A 51 5.05 11.23 11.70
CA ASP A 51 6.48 11.29 11.97
C ASP A 51 7.31 11.88 10.81
N PHE A 52 6.65 12.51 9.82
CA PHE A 52 7.32 13.15 8.69
C PHE A 52 8.38 14.17 9.16
N PRO A 53 9.67 13.98 8.82
CA PRO A 53 10.76 14.81 9.34
C PRO A 53 10.81 16.23 8.73
N GLY A 54 9.96 16.52 7.74
CA GLY A 54 10.00 17.75 6.96
C GLY A 54 10.72 17.60 5.63
N ALA A 55 10.35 18.44 4.65
CA ALA A 55 10.93 18.39 3.32
C ALA A 55 12.43 18.69 3.34
N GLY A 56 13.23 17.85 2.66
CA GLY A 56 14.68 18.00 2.57
C GLY A 56 15.46 17.49 3.79
N VAL A 57 14.77 16.98 4.82
CA VAL A 57 15.40 16.34 5.97
C VAL A 57 15.47 14.84 5.72
N SER A 58 16.68 14.31 5.53
CA SER A 58 16.88 12.85 5.57
C SER A 58 17.02 12.43 7.03
N PRO A 59 16.20 11.51 7.55
CA PRO A 59 16.47 10.93 8.86
C PRO A 59 17.82 10.20 8.78
N ALA A 60 18.65 10.36 9.81
CA ALA A 60 19.86 9.56 9.91
C ALA A 60 19.47 8.08 9.85
N ASN A 61 20.07 7.30 8.94
CA ASN A 61 19.82 5.86 8.89
C ASN A 61 20.47 5.22 10.13
N PRO A 62 19.68 4.72 11.11
CA PRO A 62 20.24 4.16 12.33
C PRO A 62 20.87 2.77 12.12
N LEU A 63 20.82 2.25 10.88
CA LEU A 63 21.39 0.95 10.48
C LEU A 63 22.61 1.11 9.55
N ALA A 64 23.23 2.29 9.50
CA ALA A 64 24.35 2.59 8.59
C ALA A 64 25.73 2.19 9.14
N ASP A 65 25.80 1.42 10.22
CA ASP A 65 27.03 0.94 10.86
C ASP A 65 27.46 -0.45 10.35
#